data_AF-A0A8W8LSF3-F1
#
_entry.id   AF-A0A8W8LSF3-F1
#
_cell.length_a   1.000
_cell.length_b   1.000
_cell.length_c   1.000
_cell.angle_alpha   90.00
_cell.angle_beta   90.00
_cell.angle_gamma   90.00
#
_symmetry.space_group_name_H-M   'P 1'
#
loop_
_entity.id
_entity.type
_entity.pdbx_description
1 polymer ?
#
loop_
_entity_poly.entity_id
_entity_poly.type
_entity_poly.pdbx_seq_one_letter_code
_entity_poly.pdbx_strand_id
1 'polypeptide(L)'
;GAGHLVNFQGTDTIAAICVARKYYSCNIAGFSVPAAEHSTITTWGRDGEKEAFTNMMTHFPTGIVSIVSDSYDIWNACENVWGQQLKSLVEKRDGTLVIRPDSGEPTEVVVKVLNILDDKFGHVKNSKGFKQLPPYLRIIQGDGISYETLSSILEAMKKQNWSAENIVFGSGGALLQKLNRDTQKCAFKCSYALINGKEVNVYKQPVTDPGKKSKKGRLTLEYSDGQYKTVEEGKGDPKKDVFVTVFENGKLLRDYTFDEVRANAEIDLLKKPS
;
A
#
# COMPACT_ATOMS: atom_id res chain seq x y z
N GLY A 1 1.88 8.31 -4.12
CA GLY A 1 2.99 8.40 -3.17
C GLY A 1 2.52 8.80 -1.78
N ALA A 2 2.43 10.11 -1.48
CA ALA A 2 2.11 10.57 -0.12
C ALA A 2 0.77 10.03 0.43
N GLY A 3 -0.27 9.91 -0.41
CA GLY A 3 -1.53 9.30 -0.01
C GLY A 3 -1.42 7.82 0.42
N HIS A 4 -0.50 7.05 -0.19
CA HIS A 4 -0.20 5.68 0.26
C HIS A 4 0.49 5.68 1.62
N LEU A 5 1.38 6.64 1.85
CA LEU A 5 2.11 6.76 3.11
C LEU A 5 1.21 7.12 4.31
N VAL A 6 -0.04 7.52 4.09
CA VAL A 6 -1.02 7.67 5.18
C VAL A 6 -1.28 6.32 5.86
N ASN A 7 -1.26 5.22 5.11
CA ASN A 7 -1.64 3.90 5.62
C ASN A 7 -0.46 2.95 5.79
N PHE A 8 0.64 3.18 5.07
CA PHE A 8 1.81 2.29 5.06
C PHE A 8 3.11 3.08 5.15
N GLN A 9 4.21 2.41 5.52
CA GLN A 9 5.51 3.05 5.66
C GLN A 9 6.53 2.62 4.60
N GLY A 10 6.23 1.63 3.74
CA GLY A 10 7.12 1.19 2.66
C GLY A 10 6.89 1.98 1.36
N THR A 11 7.95 2.58 0.78
CA THR A 11 7.89 3.22 -0.54
C THR A 11 9.24 3.40 -1.22
N ASP A 12 9.28 3.11 -2.53
CA ASP A 12 10.39 3.51 -3.42
C ASP A 12 10.08 4.82 -4.17
N THR A 13 8.89 5.40 -3.97
CA THR A 13 8.49 6.67 -4.57
C THR A 13 9.03 7.84 -3.74
N ILE A 14 10.30 8.21 -3.95
CA ILE A 14 11.00 9.27 -3.19
C ILE A 14 10.21 10.59 -3.15
N ALA A 15 9.52 10.95 -4.24
CA ALA A 15 8.70 12.16 -4.29
C ALA A 15 7.61 12.22 -3.19
N ALA A 16 7.13 11.06 -2.71
CA ALA A 16 6.18 10.98 -1.60
C ALA A 16 6.77 11.57 -0.30
N ILE A 17 8.04 11.26 -0.03
CA ILE A 17 8.76 11.73 1.16
C ILE A 17 8.95 13.25 1.06
N CYS A 18 9.34 13.75 -0.12
CA CYS A 18 9.49 15.19 -0.34
C CYS A 18 8.19 15.96 -0.09
N VAL A 19 7.05 15.43 -0.54
CA VAL A 19 5.72 16.03 -0.32
C VAL A 19 5.37 16.05 1.16
N ALA A 20 5.49 14.91 1.86
CA ALA A 20 5.18 14.83 3.29
C ALA A 20 6.08 15.75 4.13
N ARG A 21 7.36 15.87 3.78
CA ARG A 21 8.29 16.80 4.45
C ARG A 21 7.92 18.25 4.23
N LYS A 22 7.66 18.63 2.97
CA LYS A 22 7.44 20.03 2.60
C LYS A 22 6.08 20.57 3.06
N TYR A 23 5.04 19.75 3.00
CA TYR A 23 3.66 20.22 3.19
C TYR A 23 2.98 19.67 4.45
N TYR A 24 3.59 18.71 5.15
CA TYR A 24 2.99 18.06 6.33
C TYR A 24 4.00 17.89 7.48
N SER A 25 5.10 18.63 7.47
CA SER A 25 6.11 18.67 8.56
C SER A 25 6.63 17.28 9.00
N CYS A 26 6.71 16.31 8.08
CA CYS A 26 7.16 14.95 8.39
C CYS A 26 8.59 14.71 7.89
N ASN A 27 9.54 14.52 8.80
CA ASN A 27 10.94 14.37 8.42
C ASN A 27 11.18 13.10 7.58
N ILE A 28 10.65 11.95 8.05
CA ILE A 28 10.76 10.64 7.39
C ILE A 28 9.37 9.99 7.36
N ALA A 29 8.69 10.11 6.22
CA ALA A 29 7.36 9.56 6.03
C ALA A 29 7.36 8.08 5.59
N GLY A 30 8.48 7.54 5.13
CA GLY A 30 8.56 6.16 4.66
C GLY A 30 9.99 5.67 4.51
N PHE A 31 10.10 4.36 4.35
CA PHE A 31 11.34 3.59 4.31
C PHE A 31 11.34 2.67 3.09
N SER A 32 12.53 2.24 2.71
CA SER A 32 12.77 1.20 1.70
C SER A 32 13.96 0.34 2.15
N VAL A 33 14.24 -0.71 1.39
CA VAL A 33 15.32 -1.66 1.61
C VAL A 33 16.14 -1.79 0.33
N PRO A 34 17.43 -2.20 0.41
CA PRO A 34 18.17 -2.59 -0.77
C PRO A 34 17.42 -3.63 -1.59
N ALA A 35 17.27 -3.37 -2.89
CA ALA A 35 16.57 -4.26 -3.81
C ALA A 35 17.29 -4.35 -5.15
N ALA A 36 17.30 -5.54 -5.75
CA ALA A 36 17.74 -5.73 -7.13
C ALA A 36 16.61 -5.43 -8.12
N GLU A 37 17.01 -5.05 -9.33
CA GLU A 37 16.17 -5.04 -10.53
C GLU A 37 16.79 -5.93 -11.60
N HIS A 38 16.05 -6.26 -12.67
CA HIS A 38 16.52 -7.19 -13.70
C HIS A 38 17.86 -6.77 -14.30
N SER A 39 18.15 -5.47 -14.47
CA SER A 39 19.43 -5.01 -15.02
C SER A 39 20.63 -5.43 -14.15
N THR A 40 20.49 -5.33 -12.83
CA THR A 40 21.55 -5.69 -11.85
C THR A 40 21.82 -7.19 -11.79
N ILE A 41 20.87 -8.02 -12.26
CA ILE A 41 21.02 -9.48 -12.38
C ILE A 41 21.53 -9.85 -13.77
N THR A 42 20.83 -9.40 -14.82
CA THR A 42 21.05 -9.83 -16.21
C THR A 42 22.37 -9.33 -16.83
N THR A 43 22.99 -8.29 -16.27
CA THR A 43 24.32 -7.82 -16.67
C THR A 43 25.43 -8.85 -16.43
N TRP A 44 25.20 -9.85 -15.57
CA TRP A 44 26.09 -10.99 -15.35
C TRP A 44 25.92 -12.11 -16.39
N GLY A 45 24.94 -11.99 -17.29
CA GLY A 45 24.54 -13.04 -18.21
C GLY A 45 23.79 -14.18 -17.53
N ARG A 46 23.19 -15.06 -18.33
CA ARG A 46 22.37 -16.17 -17.81
C ARG A 46 23.16 -17.13 -16.93
N ASP A 47 24.38 -17.45 -17.34
CA ASP A 47 25.25 -18.36 -16.60
C ASP A 47 25.80 -17.72 -15.30
N GLY A 48 25.67 -16.40 -15.15
CA GLY A 48 26.13 -15.62 -13.99
C GLY A 48 25.03 -15.24 -13.00
N GLU A 49 23.81 -15.77 -13.10
CA GLU A 49 22.68 -15.40 -12.21
C GLU A 49 23.00 -15.69 -10.73
N LYS A 50 23.65 -16.81 -10.43
CA LYS A 50 24.09 -17.17 -9.07
C LYS A 50 25.13 -16.18 -8.54
N GLU A 51 26.08 -15.78 -9.37
CA GLU A 51 27.12 -14.80 -9.05
C GLU A 51 26.49 -13.43 -8.77
N ALA A 52 25.49 -13.01 -9.54
CA ALA A 52 24.73 -11.79 -9.29
C ALA A 52 24.00 -11.82 -7.93
N PHE A 53 23.34 -12.93 -7.62
CA PHE A 53 22.69 -13.14 -6.33
C PHE A 53 23.68 -13.11 -5.16
N THR A 54 24.83 -13.79 -5.31
CA THR A 54 25.91 -13.79 -4.32
C THR A 54 26.47 -12.38 -4.12
N ASN A 55 26.63 -11.62 -5.20
CA ASN A 55 27.10 -10.25 -5.16
C ASN A 55 26.17 -9.35 -4.34
N MET A 56 24.85 -9.42 -4.56
CA MET A 56 23.85 -8.67 -3.79
C MET A 56 23.88 -9.05 -2.31
N MET A 57 23.92 -10.35 -2.00
CA MET A 57 23.96 -10.85 -0.62
C MET A 57 25.22 -10.42 0.13
N THR A 58 26.34 -10.24 -0.59
CA THR A 58 27.63 -9.83 -0.03
C THR A 58 27.70 -8.31 0.20
N HIS A 59 27.16 -7.50 -0.72
CA HIS A 59 27.14 -6.05 -0.59
C HIS A 59 26.14 -5.56 0.48
N PHE A 60 25.10 -6.34 0.72
CA PHE A 60 24.11 -6.09 1.78
C PHE A 60 24.13 -7.25 2.79
N PRO A 61 25.19 -7.37 3.62
CA PRO A 61 25.41 -8.56 4.45
C PRO A 61 24.40 -8.70 5.59
N THR A 62 23.78 -7.59 6.02
CA THR A 62 22.80 -7.54 7.10
C THR A 62 21.48 -6.92 6.66
N GLY A 63 20.43 -7.09 7.48
CA GLY A 63 19.13 -6.50 7.25
C GLY A 63 18.35 -7.14 6.10
N ILE A 64 17.35 -6.43 5.59
CA ILE A 64 16.47 -6.92 4.53
C ILE A 64 17.10 -6.62 3.17
N VAL A 65 17.12 -7.60 2.27
CA VAL A 65 17.48 -7.42 0.85
C VAL A 65 16.46 -8.12 -0.03
N SER A 66 15.91 -7.40 -1.02
CA SER A 66 14.99 -7.98 -2.00
C SER A 66 15.71 -8.31 -3.31
N ILE A 67 15.56 -9.53 -3.82
CA ILE A 67 16.24 -9.93 -5.06
C ILE A 67 15.24 -10.51 -6.04
N VAL A 68 15.09 -9.82 -7.18
CA VAL A 68 14.29 -10.31 -8.31
C VAL A 68 14.89 -11.61 -8.84
N SER A 69 14.08 -12.66 -8.85
CA SER A 69 14.55 -14.04 -9.06
C SER A 69 13.90 -14.72 -10.26
N ASP A 70 13.24 -13.95 -11.14
CA ASP A 70 12.58 -14.46 -12.34
C ASP A 70 13.19 -13.92 -13.64
N SER A 71 14.45 -13.48 -13.60
CA SER A 71 15.16 -12.99 -14.78
C SER A 71 15.20 -14.02 -15.91
N TYR A 72 15.23 -15.31 -15.55
CA TYR A 72 15.21 -16.42 -16.51
C TYR A 72 14.21 -17.52 -16.15
N ASP A 73 14.25 -18.04 -14.93
CA ASP A 73 13.34 -19.10 -14.45
C ASP A 73 13.22 -19.05 -12.92
N ILE A 74 12.07 -18.56 -12.43
CA ILE A 74 11.78 -18.43 -11.00
C ILE A 74 11.79 -19.76 -10.25
N TRP A 75 11.44 -20.87 -10.92
CA TRP A 75 11.44 -22.19 -10.30
C TRP A 75 12.85 -22.67 -10.06
N ASN A 76 13.70 -22.59 -11.09
CA ASN A 76 15.12 -22.93 -10.98
C ASN A 76 15.85 -22.04 -9.97
N ALA A 77 15.58 -20.73 -9.99
CA ALA A 77 16.17 -19.78 -9.05
C ALA A 77 15.81 -20.14 -7.60
N CYS A 78 14.54 -20.43 -7.30
CA CYS A 78 14.14 -20.83 -5.95
C CYS A 78 14.66 -22.22 -5.57
N GLU A 79 14.56 -23.19 -6.48
CA GLU A 79 14.81 -24.59 -6.18
C GLU A 79 16.31 -24.91 -6.09
N ASN A 80 17.07 -24.54 -7.12
CA ASN A 80 18.44 -24.98 -7.33
C ASN A 80 19.45 -23.89 -6.94
N VAL A 81 19.16 -22.62 -7.22
CA VAL A 81 20.09 -21.53 -6.89
C VAL A 81 19.97 -21.18 -5.41
N TRP A 82 18.83 -20.65 -4.96
CA TRP A 82 18.59 -20.33 -3.55
C TRP A 82 18.53 -21.58 -2.68
N GLY A 83 17.72 -22.56 -3.07
CA GLY A 83 17.44 -23.76 -2.28
C GLY A 83 18.55 -24.81 -2.23
N GLN A 84 19.62 -24.67 -3.02
CA GLN A 84 20.76 -25.60 -2.97
C GLN A 84 22.10 -24.86 -3.01
N GLN A 85 22.44 -24.20 -4.11
CA GLN A 85 23.78 -23.62 -4.32
C GLN A 85 24.11 -22.50 -3.32
N LEU A 86 23.12 -21.66 -2.98
CA LEU A 86 23.25 -20.54 -2.05
C LEU A 86 22.53 -20.79 -0.72
N LYS A 87 22.05 -22.02 -0.46
CA LYS A 87 21.25 -22.35 0.72
C LYS A 87 21.96 -21.96 2.02
N SER A 88 23.23 -22.34 2.16
CA SER A 88 24.00 -22.01 3.38
C SER A 88 24.19 -20.50 3.57
N LEU A 89 24.27 -19.73 2.47
CA LEU A 89 24.38 -18.27 2.53
C LEU A 89 23.08 -17.63 3.03
N VAL A 90 21.93 -18.17 2.61
CA VAL A 90 20.61 -17.73 3.07
C VAL A 90 20.40 -18.06 4.55
N GLU A 91 20.69 -19.31 4.96
CA GLU A 91 20.49 -19.78 6.34
C GLU A 91 21.35 -19.05 7.38
N LYS A 92 22.55 -18.59 6.98
CA LYS A 92 23.49 -17.89 7.86
C LYS A 92 23.34 -16.38 7.87
N ARG A 93 22.36 -15.82 7.15
CA ARG A 93 22.19 -14.37 7.02
C ARG A 93 21.76 -13.74 8.34
N ASP A 94 22.39 -12.61 8.68
CA ASP A 94 21.92 -11.69 9.73
C ASP A 94 20.87 -10.72 9.17
N GLY A 95 19.66 -11.23 8.94
CA GLY A 95 18.57 -10.47 8.32
C GLY A 95 17.72 -11.36 7.42
N THR A 96 17.01 -10.75 6.48
CA THR A 96 16.01 -11.46 5.67
C THR A 96 16.27 -11.28 4.18
N LEU A 97 16.42 -12.40 3.46
CA LEU A 97 16.28 -12.42 2.01
C LEU A 97 14.80 -12.39 1.64
N VAL A 98 14.43 -11.48 0.73
CA VAL A 98 13.09 -11.39 0.17
C VAL A 98 13.15 -11.75 -1.31
N ILE A 99 12.76 -12.97 -1.66
CA ILE A 99 12.71 -13.44 -3.05
C ILE A 99 11.55 -12.76 -3.78
N ARG A 100 11.82 -12.16 -4.94
CA ARG A 100 10.83 -11.42 -5.72
C ARG A 100 10.54 -12.10 -7.07
N PRO A 101 9.43 -12.84 -7.22
CA PRO A 101 8.80 -13.05 -8.53
C PRO A 101 8.22 -11.74 -9.08
N ASP A 102 8.28 -11.56 -10.40
CA ASP A 102 7.86 -10.34 -11.09
C ASP A 102 7.17 -10.63 -12.45
N SER A 103 6.66 -11.85 -12.62
CA SER A 103 5.96 -12.31 -13.82
C SER A 103 5.10 -13.55 -13.53
N GLY A 104 4.18 -13.86 -14.46
CA GLY A 104 3.25 -14.98 -14.36
C GLY A 104 1.97 -14.63 -13.59
N GLU A 105 1.07 -15.60 -13.42
CA GLU A 105 -0.18 -15.36 -12.68
C GLU A 105 0.10 -15.31 -11.16
N PRO A 106 -0.12 -14.17 -10.47
CA PRO A 106 0.36 -13.98 -9.10
C PRO A 106 -0.15 -15.02 -8.10
N THR A 107 -1.40 -15.47 -8.26
CA THR A 107 -1.99 -16.46 -7.34
C THR A 107 -1.28 -17.82 -7.42
N GLU A 108 -0.96 -18.27 -8.63
CA GLU A 108 -0.25 -19.53 -8.88
C GLU A 108 1.23 -19.41 -8.50
N VAL A 109 1.86 -18.31 -8.91
CA VAL A 109 3.30 -18.09 -8.72
C VAL A 109 3.67 -18.02 -7.25
N VAL A 110 2.96 -17.19 -6.48
CA VAL A 110 3.21 -17.03 -5.04
C VAL A 110 3.15 -18.38 -4.32
N VAL A 111 2.09 -19.14 -4.56
CA VAL A 111 1.87 -20.43 -3.90
C VAL A 111 2.92 -21.46 -4.31
N LYS A 112 3.28 -21.51 -5.59
CA LYS A 112 4.30 -22.44 -6.08
C LYS A 112 5.70 -22.11 -5.54
N VAL A 113 6.06 -20.82 -5.49
CA VAL A 113 7.31 -20.36 -4.86
C VAL A 113 7.32 -20.78 -3.38
N LEU A 114 6.25 -20.51 -2.63
CA LEU A 114 6.17 -20.89 -1.21
C LEU A 114 6.38 -22.40 -1.01
N ASN A 115 5.77 -23.24 -1.84
CA ASN A 115 5.93 -24.69 -1.75
C ASN A 115 7.36 -25.15 -2.09
N ILE A 116 8.01 -24.58 -3.11
CA ILE A 116 9.42 -24.89 -3.41
C ILE A 116 10.33 -24.48 -2.24
N LEU A 117 10.10 -23.30 -1.67
CA LEU A 117 10.90 -22.83 -0.53
C LEU A 117 10.64 -23.67 0.73
N ASP A 118 9.41 -24.15 0.94
CA ASP A 118 9.08 -25.12 2.00
C ASP A 118 9.90 -26.41 1.85
N ASP A 119 9.94 -26.96 0.64
CA ASP A 119 10.67 -28.21 0.37
C ASP A 119 12.18 -28.07 0.59
N LYS A 120 12.75 -26.87 0.34
CA LYS A 120 14.19 -26.63 0.47
C LYS A 120 14.61 -26.11 1.85
N PHE A 121 13.82 -25.28 2.50
CA PHE A 121 14.17 -24.61 3.75
C PHE A 121 13.32 -25.05 4.95
N GLY A 122 12.21 -25.73 4.72
CA GLY A 122 11.22 -26.10 5.73
C GLY A 122 10.31 -24.95 6.14
N HIS A 123 9.43 -25.23 7.09
CA HIS A 123 8.56 -24.25 7.74
C HIS A 123 8.38 -24.57 9.23
N VAL A 124 7.88 -23.59 9.96
CA VAL A 124 7.24 -23.78 11.26
C VAL A 124 5.74 -23.50 11.15
N LYS A 125 4.93 -24.04 12.05
CA LYS A 125 3.52 -23.63 12.17
C LYS A 125 3.42 -22.55 13.24
N ASN A 126 2.81 -21.43 12.90
CA ASN A 126 2.54 -20.36 13.86
C ASN A 126 1.40 -20.74 14.82
N SER A 127 1.10 -19.87 15.80
CA SER A 127 0.05 -20.11 16.81
C SER A 127 -1.36 -20.28 16.22
N LYS A 128 -1.59 -19.90 14.96
CA LYS A 128 -2.85 -20.07 14.23
C LYS A 128 -2.87 -21.32 13.35
N GLY A 129 -1.81 -22.13 13.37
CA GLY A 129 -1.68 -23.36 12.60
C GLY A 129 -1.21 -23.18 11.14
N PHE A 130 -0.83 -21.97 10.73
CA PHE A 130 -0.38 -21.67 9.38
C PHE A 130 1.13 -21.87 9.23
N LYS A 131 1.54 -22.36 8.05
CA LYS A 131 2.94 -22.54 7.65
C LYS A 131 3.63 -21.18 7.52
N GLN A 132 4.81 -21.05 8.13
CA GLN A 132 5.65 -19.86 8.13
C GLN A 132 7.09 -20.27 7.81
N LEU A 133 7.66 -19.64 6.79
CA LEU A 133 9.05 -19.83 6.40
C LEU A 133 10.00 -19.37 7.52
N PRO A 134 11.23 -19.89 7.58
CA PRO A 134 12.25 -19.42 8.51
C PRO A 134 12.42 -17.90 8.46
N PRO A 135 12.73 -17.22 9.58
CA PRO A 135 12.71 -15.76 9.68
C PRO A 135 13.67 -15.04 8.72
N TYR A 136 14.72 -15.72 8.25
CA TYR A 136 15.68 -15.19 7.28
C TYR A 136 15.19 -15.23 5.82
N LEU A 137 13.97 -15.74 5.55
CA LEU A 137 13.46 -15.91 4.19
C LEU A 137 11.99 -15.50 4.06
N ARG A 138 11.70 -14.60 3.12
CA ARG A 138 10.35 -14.13 2.77
C ARG A 138 10.21 -13.97 1.25
N ILE A 139 9.00 -13.67 0.80
CA ILE A 139 8.73 -13.33 -0.59
C ILE A 139 8.08 -11.94 -0.72
N ILE A 140 8.30 -11.28 -1.85
CA ILE A 140 7.54 -10.10 -2.26
C ILE A 140 6.95 -10.32 -3.66
N GLN A 141 5.63 -10.19 -3.79
CA GLN A 141 4.99 -10.14 -5.11
C GLN A 141 4.83 -8.67 -5.51
N GLY A 142 5.53 -8.26 -6.56
CA GLY A 142 5.50 -6.88 -7.08
C GLY A 142 4.67 -6.72 -8.36
N ASP A 143 4.58 -7.79 -9.15
CA ASP A 143 3.84 -7.77 -10.42
C ASP A 143 2.34 -8.06 -10.23
N GLY A 144 1.51 -7.40 -11.04
CA GLY A 144 0.07 -7.66 -11.08
C GLY A 144 -0.74 -7.28 -9.83
N ILE A 145 -0.16 -6.55 -8.86
CA ILE A 145 -0.86 -6.26 -7.60
C ILE A 145 -1.83 -5.08 -7.71
N SER A 146 -3.11 -5.34 -7.41
CA SER A 146 -4.20 -4.38 -7.21
C SER A 146 -5.00 -4.73 -5.95
N TYR A 147 -6.03 -3.93 -5.63
CA TYR A 147 -6.95 -4.21 -4.54
C TYR A 147 -7.63 -5.59 -4.68
N GLU A 148 -8.00 -5.94 -5.91
CA GLU A 148 -8.67 -7.19 -6.24
C GLU A 148 -7.71 -8.39 -6.18
N THR A 149 -6.51 -8.28 -6.78
CA THR A 149 -5.58 -9.41 -6.85
C THR A 149 -4.95 -9.74 -5.50
N LEU A 150 -4.77 -8.75 -4.62
CA LEU A 150 -4.29 -8.97 -3.25
C LEU A 150 -5.20 -9.94 -2.48
N SER A 151 -6.52 -9.78 -2.60
CA SER A 151 -7.48 -10.66 -1.94
C SER A 151 -7.40 -12.09 -2.49
N SER A 152 -7.29 -12.24 -3.81
CA SER A 152 -7.17 -13.56 -4.44
C SER A 152 -5.90 -14.30 -4.04
N ILE A 153 -4.75 -13.59 -3.94
CA ILE A 153 -3.48 -14.19 -3.52
C ILE A 153 -3.56 -14.65 -2.07
N LEU A 154 -4.06 -13.80 -1.16
CA LEU A 154 -4.18 -14.16 0.25
C LEU A 154 -5.15 -15.33 0.48
N GLU A 155 -6.25 -15.40 -0.27
CA GLU A 155 -7.17 -16.54 -0.21
C GLU A 155 -6.53 -17.83 -0.77
N ALA A 156 -5.73 -17.75 -1.85
CA ALA A 156 -4.99 -18.90 -2.36
C ALA A 156 -3.96 -19.41 -1.34
N MET A 157 -3.21 -18.50 -0.70
CA MET A 157 -2.28 -18.83 0.38
C MET A 157 -3.01 -19.50 1.55
N LYS A 158 -4.12 -18.90 2.01
CA LYS A 158 -4.92 -19.41 3.12
C LYS A 158 -5.45 -20.82 2.84
N LYS A 159 -5.94 -21.10 1.62
CA LYS A 159 -6.39 -22.44 1.20
C LYS A 159 -5.30 -23.50 1.29
N GLN A 160 -4.03 -23.11 1.15
CA GLN A 160 -2.87 -24.01 1.30
C GLN A 160 -2.20 -23.91 2.69
N ASN A 161 -2.89 -23.32 3.67
CA ASN A 161 -2.41 -23.12 5.03
C ASN A 161 -1.12 -22.28 5.13
N TRP A 162 -0.86 -21.37 4.19
CA TRP A 162 0.26 -20.44 4.27
C TRP A 162 -0.08 -19.18 5.08
N SER A 163 0.81 -18.77 5.98
CA SER A 163 0.67 -17.52 6.75
C SER A 163 0.89 -16.31 5.83
N ALA A 164 0.08 -15.26 6.02
CA ALA A 164 0.29 -13.96 5.38
C ALA A 164 1.62 -13.29 5.80
N GLU A 165 2.23 -13.74 6.91
CA GLU A 165 3.54 -13.27 7.38
C GLU A 165 4.70 -13.62 6.43
N ASN A 166 4.46 -14.50 5.46
CA ASN A 166 5.49 -14.91 4.50
C ASN A 166 5.65 -13.94 3.33
N ILE A 167 4.67 -13.07 3.10
CA ILE A 167 4.60 -12.24 1.91
C ILE A 167 4.46 -10.75 2.25
N VAL A 168 5.11 -9.93 1.43
CA VAL A 168 4.80 -8.50 1.29
C VAL A 168 4.42 -8.20 -0.16
N PHE A 169 3.74 -7.08 -0.40
CA PHE A 169 3.23 -6.72 -1.72
C PHE A 169 3.82 -5.40 -2.20
N GLY A 170 4.32 -5.37 -3.43
CA GLY A 170 4.64 -4.15 -4.16
C GLY A 170 3.52 -3.84 -5.15
N SER A 171 3.09 -2.59 -5.26
CA SER A 171 2.12 -2.16 -6.29
C SER A 171 2.49 -0.80 -6.85
N GLY A 172 2.65 -0.74 -8.17
CA GLY A 172 2.94 0.50 -8.90
C GLY A 172 1.67 1.10 -9.53
N GLY A 173 1.42 0.73 -10.79
CA GLY A 173 0.37 1.35 -11.60
C GLY A 173 -1.05 1.21 -11.03
N ALA A 174 -1.40 0.06 -10.45
CA ALA A 174 -2.73 -0.11 -9.86
C ALA A 174 -2.97 0.80 -8.65
N LEU A 175 -1.96 0.93 -7.79
CA LEU A 175 -2.01 1.77 -6.59
C LEU A 175 -2.08 3.26 -6.92
N LEU A 176 -1.33 3.71 -7.93
CA LEU A 176 -1.08 5.15 -8.14
C LEU A 176 -1.69 5.73 -9.43
N GLN A 177 -2.08 4.90 -10.40
CA GLN A 177 -2.46 5.37 -11.73
C GLN A 177 -3.79 4.80 -12.27
N LYS A 178 -4.19 3.58 -11.87
CA LYS A 178 -5.48 2.97 -12.28
C LYS A 178 -6.66 3.46 -11.42
N LEU A 179 -6.66 4.74 -11.09
CA LEU A 179 -7.70 5.43 -10.34
C LEU A 179 -8.07 6.69 -11.10
N ASN A 180 -9.35 7.08 -11.05
CA ASN A 180 -9.79 8.34 -11.64
C ASN A 180 -10.77 9.06 -10.71
N ARG A 181 -11.14 10.29 -11.08
CA ARG A 181 -12.05 11.13 -10.29
C ARG A 181 -13.39 10.44 -10.00
N ASP A 182 -13.88 9.62 -10.92
CA ASP A 182 -15.17 8.93 -10.82
C ASP A 182 -15.11 7.68 -9.94
N THR A 183 -13.93 7.11 -9.67
CA THR A 183 -13.75 5.97 -8.76
C THR A 183 -14.41 6.21 -7.40
N GLN A 184 -14.28 7.43 -6.85
CA GLN A 184 -14.93 7.86 -5.61
C GLN A 184 -16.00 8.94 -5.84
N LYS A 185 -16.34 9.21 -7.11
CA LYS A 185 -17.30 10.25 -7.53
C LYS A 185 -16.97 11.64 -6.95
N CYS A 186 -15.69 11.97 -6.78
CA CYS A 186 -15.24 13.26 -6.25
C CYS A 186 -15.76 14.41 -7.11
N ALA A 187 -16.45 15.38 -6.51
CA ALA A 187 -17.10 16.46 -7.24
C ALA A 187 -17.17 17.77 -6.44
N PHE A 188 -17.00 18.89 -7.14
CA PHE A 188 -17.26 20.23 -6.61
C PHE A 188 -18.56 20.79 -7.22
N LYS A 189 -19.42 21.41 -6.41
CA LYS A 189 -20.71 21.99 -6.84
C LYS A 189 -21.04 23.23 -6.02
N CYS A 190 -21.59 24.25 -6.66
CA CYS A 190 -22.22 25.37 -5.96
C CYS A 190 -23.53 24.90 -5.31
N SER A 191 -23.71 25.19 -4.01
CA SER A 191 -24.92 24.86 -3.26
C SER A 191 -25.70 26.10 -2.79
N TYR A 192 -25.07 27.28 -2.77
CA TYR A 192 -25.65 28.51 -2.20
C TYR A 192 -25.19 29.75 -2.98
N ALA A 193 -26.09 30.72 -3.14
CA ALA A 193 -25.77 32.03 -3.68
C ALA A 193 -26.57 33.14 -2.98
N LEU A 194 -26.00 34.34 -2.91
CA LEU A 194 -26.69 35.56 -2.51
C LEU A 194 -26.92 36.42 -3.76
N ILE A 195 -28.17 36.58 -4.18
CA ILE A 195 -28.54 37.30 -5.41
C ILE A 195 -29.45 38.45 -5.02
N ASN A 196 -29.00 39.70 -5.24
CA ASN A 196 -29.72 40.91 -4.87
C ASN A 196 -30.18 40.91 -3.39
N GLY A 197 -29.30 40.45 -2.50
CA GLY A 197 -29.59 40.33 -1.06
C GLY A 197 -30.49 39.16 -0.67
N LYS A 198 -30.94 38.32 -1.62
CA LYS A 198 -31.75 37.13 -1.34
C LYS A 198 -30.90 35.85 -1.39
N GLU A 199 -31.01 35.05 -0.34
CA GLU A 199 -30.41 33.72 -0.27
C GLU A 199 -31.10 32.74 -1.23
N VAL A 200 -30.32 31.98 -1.98
CA VAL A 200 -30.82 30.99 -2.95
C VAL A 200 -30.11 29.65 -2.72
N ASN A 201 -30.91 28.61 -2.50
CA ASN A 201 -30.44 27.22 -2.50
C ASN A 201 -30.21 26.76 -3.94
N VAL A 202 -28.95 26.68 -4.35
CA VAL A 202 -28.55 26.26 -5.69
C VAL A 202 -28.34 24.74 -5.71
N TYR A 203 -28.84 24.05 -6.72
CA TYR A 203 -28.58 22.62 -6.92
C TYR A 203 -28.91 22.17 -8.33
N LYS A 204 -28.43 20.98 -8.68
CA LYS A 204 -28.87 20.23 -9.86
C LYS A 204 -29.57 18.95 -9.46
N GLN A 205 -30.54 18.54 -10.27
CA GLN A 205 -31.23 17.27 -10.15
C GLN A 205 -31.60 16.77 -11.56
N PRO A 206 -30.64 16.20 -12.31
CA PRO A 206 -30.91 15.72 -13.66
C PRO A 206 -31.95 14.59 -13.63
N VAL A 207 -32.99 14.71 -14.46
CA VAL A 207 -34.07 13.70 -14.54
C VAL A 207 -33.57 12.34 -15.03
N THR A 208 -32.54 12.33 -15.88
CA THR A 208 -31.95 11.12 -16.47
C THR A 208 -30.87 10.47 -15.61
N ASP A 209 -30.45 11.11 -14.52
CA ASP A 209 -29.39 10.59 -13.64
C ASP A 209 -29.61 11.07 -12.20
N PRO A 210 -30.50 10.40 -11.44
CA PRO A 210 -30.82 10.77 -10.05
C PRO A 210 -29.60 10.73 -9.13
N GLY A 211 -28.58 9.92 -9.46
CA GLY A 211 -27.31 9.84 -8.72
C GLY A 211 -26.47 11.12 -8.79
N LYS A 212 -26.76 12.02 -9.75
CA LYS A 212 -26.10 13.33 -9.89
C LYS A 212 -26.84 14.46 -9.18
N LYS A 213 -27.84 14.17 -8.33
CA LYS A 213 -28.47 15.16 -7.47
C LYS A 213 -27.43 15.75 -6.50
N SER A 214 -27.28 17.07 -6.50
CA SER A 214 -26.39 17.77 -5.56
C SER A 214 -27.13 18.24 -4.31
N LYS A 215 -26.36 18.48 -3.23
CA LYS A 215 -26.83 19.12 -2.00
C LYS A 215 -27.20 20.58 -2.22
N LYS A 216 -27.95 21.16 -1.28
CA LYS A 216 -28.57 22.49 -1.34
C LYS A 216 -28.18 23.38 -0.17
N GLY A 217 -28.04 24.67 -0.44
CA GLY A 217 -27.83 25.73 0.54
C GLY A 217 -26.49 25.66 1.26
N ARG A 218 -26.41 26.36 2.40
CA ARG A 218 -25.28 26.28 3.34
C ARG A 218 -25.26 24.89 4.00
N LEU A 219 -24.08 24.32 4.16
CA LEU A 219 -23.89 22.95 4.63
C LEU A 219 -23.11 22.94 5.94
N THR A 220 -23.43 22.00 6.83
CA THR A 220 -22.57 21.56 7.94
C THR A 220 -22.34 20.05 7.83
N LEU A 221 -21.24 19.57 8.39
CA LEU A 221 -21.01 18.14 8.60
C LEU A 221 -21.04 17.85 10.10
N GLU A 222 -22.00 17.07 10.55
CA GLU A 222 -22.18 16.75 11.96
C GLU A 222 -21.85 15.28 12.20
N TYR A 223 -21.26 14.96 13.35
CA TYR A 223 -20.98 13.58 13.78
C TYR A 223 -21.79 13.25 15.03
N SER A 224 -22.63 12.21 14.94
CA SER A 224 -23.46 11.72 16.05
C SER A 224 -23.66 10.22 15.92
N ASP A 225 -23.70 9.50 17.04
CA ASP A 225 -23.99 8.06 17.08
C ASP A 225 -23.11 7.22 16.15
N GLY A 226 -21.82 7.57 16.04
CA GLY A 226 -20.86 6.84 15.21
C GLY A 226 -20.92 7.18 13.72
N GLN A 227 -21.79 8.09 13.28
CA GLN A 227 -22.01 8.39 11.87
C GLN A 227 -21.90 9.88 11.55
N TYR A 228 -21.39 10.15 10.34
CA TYR A 228 -21.38 11.50 9.77
C TYR A 228 -22.68 11.79 9.03
N LYS A 229 -23.23 12.98 9.23
CA LYS A 229 -24.41 13.48 8.55
C LYS A 229 -24.17 14.89 8.02
N THR A 230 -24.33 15.07 6.71
CA THR A 230 -24.36 16.42 6.13
C THR A 230 -25.75 17.03 6.29
N VAL A 231 -25.84 18.17 6.97
CA VAL A 231 -27.09 18.94 7.10
C VAL A 231 -27.09 20.04 6.03
N GLU A 232 -28.24 20.22 5.37
CA GLU A 232 -28.40 21.10 4.21
C GLU A 232 -29.23 22.35 4.55
N GLU A 233 -29.28 23.30 3.62
CA GLU A 233 -30.16 24.48 3.67
C GLU A 233 -29.97 25.38 4.90
N GLY A 234 -28.77 25.38 5.49
CA GLY A 234 -28.45 26.19 6.68
C GLY A 234 -29.13 25.73 7.97
N LYS A 235 -29.67 24.50 7.99
CA LYS A 235 -30.38 23.94 9.17
C LYS A 235 -29.44 23.29 10.20
N GLY A 236 -28.16 23.22 9.89
CA GLY A 236 -27.16 22.64 10.77
C GLY A 236 -26.86 23.50 11.98
N ASP A 237 -26.34 22.89 13.04
CA ASP A 237 -25.84 23.60 14.21
C ASP A 237 -24.35 23.90 14.01
N PRO A 238 -23.93 25.18 13.90
CA PRO A 238 -22.52 25.54 13.75
C PRO A 238 -21.62 25.02 14.88
N LYS A 239 -22.18 24.75 16.07
CA LYS A 239 -21.42 24.18 17.20
C LYS A 239 -21.13 22.69 17.04
N LYS A 240 -21.84 22.02 16.13
CA LYS A 240 -21.67 20.58 15.81
C LYS A 240 -20.97 20.36 14.48
N ASP A 241 -20.73 21.42 13.72
CA ASP A 241 -20.02 21.33 12.45
C ASP A 241 -18.57 20.95 12.69
N VAL A 242 -18.15 19.83 12.09
CA VAL A 242 -16.78 19.33 12.19
C VAL A 242 -15.87 19.98 11.16
N PHE A 243 -16.42 20.74 10.21
CA PHE A 243 -15.61 21.54 9.30
C PHE A 243 -14.95 22.70 10.04
N VAL A 244 -13.66 22.87 9.77
CA VAL A 244 -12.84 23.93 10.32
C VAL A 244 -12.32 24.80 9.19
N THR A 245 -12.27 26.11 9.40
CA THR A 245 -11.68 27.03 8.42
C THR A 245 -10.18 26.77 8.34
N VAL A 246 -9.73 26.19 7.23
CA VAL A 246 -8.29 25.92 7.00
C VAL A 246 -7.59 27.05 6.25
N PHE A 247 -8.33 27.82 5.47
CA PHE A 247 -7.79 28.91 4.64
C PHE A 247 -8.77 30.07 4.58
N GLU A 248 -8.27 31.29 4.75
CA GLU A 248 -9.07 32.50 4.65
C GLU A 248 -8.20 33.64 4.12
N ASN A 249 -8.70 34.37 3.11
CA ASN A 249 -8.09 35.60 2.59
C ASN A 249 -6.58 35.50 2.30
N GLY A 250 -6.15 34.41 1.64
CA GLY A 250 -4.74 34.23 1.27
C GLY A 250 -3.87 33.58 2.34
N LYS A 251 -4.42 33.27 3.52
CA LYS A 251 -3.67 32.73 4.66
C LYS A 251 -4.16 31.34 5.04
N LEU A 252 -3.20 30.44 5.28
CA LEU A 252 -3.46 29.15 5.92
C LEU A 252 -3.69 29.40 7.42
N LEU A 253 -4.87 29.05 7.92
CA LEU A 253 -5.27 29.23 9.32
C LEU A 253 -5.06 27.97 10.16
N ARG A 254 -5.13 26.81 9.51
CA ARG A 254 -4.89 25.51 10.14
C ARG A 254 -4.05 24.66 9.20
N ASP A 255 -2.96 24.16 9.75
CA ASP A 255 -2.09 23.17 9.11
C ASP A 255 -2.21 21.84 9.86
N TYR A 256 -1.93 20.73 9.17
CA TYR A 256 -1.96 19.39 9.75
C TYR A 256 -0.63 18.71 9.52
N THR A 257 -0.05 18.14 10.57
CA THR A 257 1.13 17.29 10.45
C THR A 257 0.75 15.95 9.83
N PHE A 258 1.72 15.27 9.22
CA PHE A 258 1.50 13.96 8.62
C PHE A 258 1.11 12.91 9.68
N ASP A 259 1.65 13.04 10.89
CA ASP A 259 1.33 12.16 12.02
C ASP A 259 -0.12 12.33 12.48
N GLU A 260 -0.64 13.57 12.51
CA GLU A 260 -2.07 13.81 12.76
C GLU A 260 -2.93 13.19 11.66
N VAL A 261 -2.54 13.33 10.38
CA VAL A 261 -3.27 12.73 9.25
C VAL A 261 -3.32 11.20 9.39
N ARG A 262 -2.20 10.56 9.76
CA ARG A 262 -2.13 9.12 10.02
C ARG A 262 -3.01 8.70 11.19
N ALA A 263 -2.92 9.41 12.31
CA ALA A 263 -3.73 9.12 13.50
C ALA A 263 -5.24 9.21 13.20
N ASN A 264 -5.64 10.18 12.38
CA ASN A 264 -7.04 10.33 11.95
C ASN A 264 -7.50 9.24 10.99
N ALA A 265 -6.61 8.73 10.14
CA ALA A 265 -6.92 7.67 9.17
C ALA A 265 -6.89 6.26 9.78
N GLU A 266 -6.36 6.11 10.99
CA GLU A 266 -6.17 4.82 11.63
C GLU A 266 -7.48 4.05 11.82
N ILE A 267 -7.44 2.75 11.54
CA ILE A 267 -8.61 1.88 11.64
C ILE A 267 -8.81 1.40 13.07
N ASP A 268 -10.06 1.23 13.49
CA ASP A 268 -10.38 0.86 14.87
C ASP A 268 -9.80 -0.50 15.30
N LEU A 269 -9.51 -1.38 14.34
CA LEU A 269 -8.84 -2.66 14.58
C LEU A 269 -7.43 -2.49 15.16
N LEU A 270 -6.70 -1.45 14.73
CA LEU A 270 -5.32 -1.18 15.14
C LEU A 270 -5.22 -0.24 16.36
N LYS A 271 -6.31 0.45 16.71
CA LYS A 271 -6.38 1.33 17.90
C LYS A 271 -6.46 0.55 19.22
N LYS A 272 -6.85 -0.71 19.20
CA LYS A 272 -6.93 -1.55 20.41
C LYS A 272 -5.53 -2.09 20.71
N PRO A 273 -5.00 -1.92 21.94
CA PRO A 273 -3.77 -2.58 22.31
C PRO A 273 -3.95 -4.10 22.17
N SER A 274 -3.03 -4.73 21.45
CA SER A 274 -2.89 -6.18 21.31
C SER A 274 -2.54 -6.84 22.63
#